data_AF-A0A821J0C6-F1
#
_entry.id   AF-A0A821J0C6-F1
#
_cell.length_a   1.000
_cell.length_b   1.000
_cell.length_c   1.000
_cell.angle_alpha   90.00
_cell.angle_beta   90.00
_cell.angle_gamma   90.00
#
_symmetry.space_group_name_H-M   'P 1'
#
loop_
_entity.id
_entity.type
_entity.pdbx_description
1 polymer ?
#
loop_
_entity_poly.entity_id
_entity_poly.type
_entity_poly.pdbx_seq_one_letter_code
_entity_poly.pdbx_strand_id
1 'polypeptide(L)'
;MPKGSETTVKECHDCGQSGPEWCSINHGVLLCDECCSVHLSLGRHISQIKSFKRSYWPPNQLNLIYEVSSNGANLVWEYGLLDPQNKVPRKKPSAKDALPVKADFIRTKYQQMAYINRVKDETNGIFEDLHLQLHSIARTDNVVTCLRFLSQGADPNFKNPETGTSSVHVAASRGQQNQIEVK
;
A
#
# COMPACT_ATOMS: atom_id res chain seq x y z
N MET A 1 9.96 -25.95 -3.49
CA MET A 1 10.77 -24.74 -3.77
C MET A 1 10.65 -24.44 -5.25
N PRO A 2 10.05 -23.32 -5.68
CA PRO A 2 10.10 -22.96 -7.08
C PRO A 2 11.48 -22.35 -7.40
N LYS A 3 12.19 -22.97 -8.34
CA LYS A 3 13.36 -22.43 -9.03
C LYS A 3 12.88 -21.70 -10.28
N GLY A 4 13.48 -20.55 -10.58
CA GLY A 4 13.47 -19.94 -11.91
C GLY A 4 12.36 -18.91 -12.17
N SER A 5 12.58 -17.68 -11.71
CA SER A 5 12.10 -16.50 -12.42
C SER A 5 13.22 -15.47 -12.34
N GLU A 6 13.63 -14.97 -13.50
CA GLU A 6 14.50 -13.82 -13.72
C GLU A 6 14.45 -12.84 -12.52
N THR A 7 15.56 -12.72 -11.79
CA THR A 7 15.63 -11.92 -10.56
C THR A 7 15.52 -10.45 -10.92
N THR A 8 14.31 -9.96 -11.12
CA THR A 8 14.00 -8.54 -11.02
C THR A 8 14.50 -8.11 -9.65
N VAL A 9 15.56 -7.30 -9.64
CA VAL A 9 16.14 -6.79 -8.41
C VAL A 9 15.06 -5.94 -7.76
N LYS A 10 14.46 -6.47 -6.71
CA LYS A 10 13.47 -5.74 -5.93
C LYS A 10 14.19 -4.61 -5.21
N GLU A 11 13.55 -3.45 -5.16
CA GLU A 11 14.06 -2.25 -4.51
C GLU A 11 13.18 -1.86 -3.33
N CYS A 12 13.80 -1.23 -2.33
CA CYS A 12 13.10 -0.61 -1.22
C CYS A 12 12.19 0.50 -1.76
N HIS A 13 10.90 0.44 -1.42
CA HIS A 13 9.90 1.39 -1.88
C HIS A 13 10.09 2.79 -1.32
N ASP A 14 10.96 3.01 -0.32
CA ASP A 14 11.20 4.33 0.25
C ASP A 14 12.51 4.98 -0.20
N CYS A 15 13.56 4.19 -0.42
CA CYS A 15 14.89 4.74 -0.73
C CYS A 15 15.56 4.14 -1.97
N GLY A 16 14.96 3.14 -2.62
CA GLY A 16 15.52 2.47 -3.79
C GLY A 16 16.67 1.51 -3.50
N GLN A 17 16.98 1.22 -2.23
CA GLN A 17 18.01 0.22 -1.90
C GLN A 17 17.60 -1.18 -2.39
N SER A 18 18.49 -1.84 -3.14
CA SER A 18 18.25 -3.17 -3.68
C SER A 18 18.19 -4.26 -2.60
N GLY A 19 17.45 -5.33 -2.88
CA GLY A 19 17.36 -6.51 -2.02
C GLY A 19 16.63 -6.28 -0.68
N PRO A 20 15.44 -5.64 -0.66
CA PRO A 20 14.67 -5.46 0.57
C PRO A 20 14.28 -6.83 1.17
N GLU A 21 14.49 -6.99 2.48
CA GLU A 21 14.17 -8.23 3.22
C GLU A 21 12.95 -8.10 4.14
N TRP A 22 12.34 -6.91 4.15
CA TRP A 22 11.19 -6.57 4.97
C TRP A 22 10.04 -6.07 4.12
N CYS A 23 8.85 -6.12 4.70
CA CYS A 23 7.63 -5.62 4.08
C CYS A 23 6.74 -4.95 5.12
N SER A 24 6.09 -3.84 4.75
CA SER A 24 4.91 -3.35 5.46
C SER A 24 3.67 -3.94 4.80
N ILE A 25 3.01 -4.88 5.47
CA ILE A 25 1.93 -5.69 4.89
C ILE A 25 0.75 -4.82 4.45
N ASN A 26 0.25 -3.98 5.35
CA ASN A 26 -0.90 -3.10 5.13
C ASN A 26 -0.65 -2.01 4.08
N HIS A 27 0.61 -1.72 3.76
CA HIS A 27 0.98 -0.76 2.71
C HIS A 27 1.37 -1.46 1.40
N GLY A 28 1.60 -2.77 1.40
CA GLY A 28 2.06 -3.52 0.22
C GLY A 28 3.44 -3.09 -0.29
N VAL A 29 4.32 -2.61 0.58
CA VAL A 29 5.64 -2.08 0.21
C VAL A 29 6.79 -2.91 0.75
N LEU A 30 7.91 -2.92 0.01
CA LEU A 30 9.15 -3.61 0.37
C LEU A 30 10.13 -2.63 1.00
N LEU A 31 10.86 -3.07 2.02
CA LEU A 31 11.70 -2.20 2.85
C LEU A 31 13.09 -2.82 3.04
N CYS A 32 14.13 -1.99 2.95
CA CYS A 32 15.46 -2.35 3.45
C CYS A 32 15.51 -2.26 4.98
N ASP A 33 16.60 -2.72 5.60
CA ASP A 33 16.76 -2.73 7.06
C ASP A 33 16.62 -1.33 7.70
N GLU A 34 17.22 -0.30 7.08
CA GLU A 34 17.16 1.06 7.59
C GLU A 34 15.74 1.63 7.53
N CYS A 35 15.05 1.54 6.39
CA CYS A 35 13.66 1.99 6.28
C CYS A 35 12.73 1.18 7.19
N CYS A 36 12.95 -0.14 7.30
CA CYS A 36 12.23 -1.00 8.24
C CYS A 36 12.36 -0.50 9.70
N SER A 37 13.57 -0.11 10.12
CA SER A 37 13.79 0.43 11.48
C SER A 37 12.94 1.69 11.76
N VAL A 38 12.77 2.56 10.76
CA VAL A 38 11.90 3.74 10.87
C VAL A 38 10.44 3.30 10.95
N HIS A 39 10.00 2.40 10.08
CA HIS A 39 8.62 1.90 10.08
C HIS A 39 8.23 1.26 11.42
N LEU A 40 9.13 0.50 12.04
CA LEU A 40 8.91 -0.06 13.37
C LEU A 40 8.66 1.04 14.43
N SER A 41 9.34 2.18 14.31
CA SER A 41 9.14 3.33 15.21
C SER A 41 7.79 4.05 15.03
N LEU A 42 7.10 3.87 13.90
CA LEU A 42 5.76 4.42 13.68
C LEU A 42 4.68 3.66 14.46
N GLY A 43 4.93 2.38 14.75
CA GLY A 43 4.00 1.48 15.43
C GLY A 43 3.00 0.80 14.48
N ARG A 44 2.44 -0.33 14.96
CA ARG A 44 1.64 -1.27 14.17
C ARG A 44 0.32 -0.72 13.57
N HIS A 45 -0.18 0.37 14.15
CA HIS A 45 -1.41 1.02 13.68
C HIS A 45 -1.16 1.84 12.40
N ILE A 46 0.10 2.22 12.14
CA ILE A 46 0.54 2.86 10.90
C ILE A 46 1.15 1.80 9.98
N SER A 47 2.15 1.04 10.44
CA SER A 47 2.88 0.09 9.60
C SER A 47 3.04 -1.27 10.26
N GLN A 48 2.61 -2.31 9.56
CA GLN A 48 2.66 -3.70 10.01
C GLN A 48 3.83 -4.44 9.36
N ILE A 49 4.94 -4.54 10.08
CA ILE A 49 6.21 -5.04 9.54
C ILE A 49 6.33 -6.56 9.64
N LYS A 50 6.83 -7.18 8.56
CA LYS A 50 7.13 -8.62 8.49
C LYS A 50 8.40 -8.90 7.69
N SER A 51 9.19 -9.87 8.13
CA SER A 51 10.43 -10.28 7.46
C SER A 51 10.17 -11.38 6.42
N PHE A 52 10.78 -11.31 5.25
CA PHE A 52 10.74 -12.41 4.27
C PHE A 52 11.54 -13.63 4.72
N LYS A 53 12.63 -13.43 5.46
CA LYS A 53 13.52 -14.53 5.89
C LYS A 53 13.17 -15.10 7.26
N ARG A 54 12.59 -14.29 8.15
CA ARG A 54 12.42 -14.63 9.57
C ARG A 54 10.98 -14.88 9.98
N SER A 55 10.03 -14.86 9.05
CA SER A 55 8.61 -15.01 9.35
C SER A 55 7.95 -16.03 8.43
N TYR A 56 6.94 -16.73 8.95
CA TYR A 56 6.07 -17.55 8.14
C TYR A 56 5.14 -16.68 7.29
N TRP A 57 5.02 -17.00 6.00
CA TRP A 57 4.14 -16.30 5.06
C TRP A 57 3.04 -17.22 4.56
N PRO A 58 1.76 -16.93 4.89
CA PRO A 58 0.64 -17.54 4.19
C PRO A 58 0.77 -17.29 2.68
N PRO A 59 0.56 -18.30 1.81
CA PRO A 59 0.74 -18.14 0.36
C PRO A 59 -0.06 -16.98 -0.22
N ASN A 60 -1.33 -16.80 0.19
CA ASN A 60 -2.20 -15.73 -0.30
C ASN A 60 -1.66 -14.34 0.08
N GLN A 61 -1.22 -14.17 1.33
CA GLN A 61 -0.63 -12.92 1.78
C GLN A 61 0.67 -12.61 1.03
N LEU A 62 1.51 -13.62 0.79
CA LEU A 62 2.75 -13.44 0.04
C LEU A 62 2.48 -13.04 -1.41
N ASN A 63 1.52 -13.70 -2.06
CA ASN A 63 1.08 -13.38 -3.43
C ASN A 63 0.56 -11.95 -3.51
N LEU A 64 -0.27 -11.52 -2.56
CA LEU A 64 -0.72 -10.14 -2.45
C LEU A 64 0.45 -9.15 -2.43
N ILE A 65 1.44 -9.39 -1.56
CA ILE A 65 2.61 -8.50 -1.47
C ILE A 65 3.40 -8.47 -2.77
N TYR A 66 3.60 -9.62 -3.43
CA TYR A 66 4.25 -9.65 -4.74
C TYR A 66 3.47 -8.83 -5.76
N GLU A 67 2.16 -9.01 -5.84
CA GLU A 67 1.29 -8.31 -6.79
C GLU A 67 1.30 -6.80 -6.56
N VAL A 68 1.02 -6.34 -5.34
CA VAL A 68 0.96 -4.91 -5.01
C VAL A 68 2.33 -4.23 -5.18
N SER A 69 3.40 -4.87 -4.71
CA SER A 69 4.74 -4.29 -4.79
C SER A 69 5.25 -4.17 -6.23
N SER A 70 4.89 -5.10 -7.11
CA SER A 70 5.25 -5.10 -8.53
C SER A 70 4.35 -4.22 -9.41
N ASN A 71 3.06 -4.12 -9.08
CA ASN A 71 2.07 -3.39 -9.89
C ASN A 71 1.85 -1.94 -9.47
N GLY A 72 2.71 -1.40 -8.59
CA GLY A 72 2.77 0.04 -8.33
C GLY A 72 2.20 0.49 -6.99
N ALA A 73 2.56 -0.15 -5.88
CA ALA A 73 2.27 0.36 -4.52
C ALA A 73 2.61 1.86 -4.36
N ASN A 74 3.74 2.32 -4.91
CA ASN A 74 4.13 3.74 -4.83
C ASN A 74 3.26 4.66 -5.70
N LEU A 75 2.50 4.17 -6.68
CA LEU A 75 1.49 4.99 -7.36
C LEU A 75 0.39 5.45 -6.41
N VAL A 76 0.18 4.73 -5.30
CA VAL A 76 -0.74 5.12 -4.22
C VAL A 76 -0.02 6.05 -3.24
N TRP A 77 1.09 5.59 -2.67
CA TRP A 77 1.75 6.25 -1.55
C TRP A 77 2.64 7.45 -1.93
N GLU A 78 2.97 7.60 -3.22
CA GLU A 78 3.82 8.67 -3.75
C GLU A 78 3.12 9.45 -4.88
N TYR A 79 1.79 9.32 -5.02
CA TYR A 79 1.00 9.97 -6.07
C TYR A 79 1.32 11.46 -6.21
N GLY A 80 1.32 12.19 -5.10
CA GLY A 80 1.60 13.63 -5.05
C GLY A 80 3.04 13.98 -5.44
N LEU A 81 3.98 13.04 -5.40
CA LEU A 81 5.35 13.28 -5.91
C LEU A 81 5.41 13.20 -7.44
N LEU A 82 4.42 12.55 -8.06
CA LEU A 82 4.31 12.42 -9.51
C LEU A 82 3.53 13.60 -10.14
N ASP A 83 2.79 14.36 -9.32
CA ASP A 83 2.02 15.52 -9.78
C ASP A 83 2.96 16.70 -10.13
N PRO A 84 3.07 17.10 -11.42
CA PRO A 84 3.93 18.21 -11.83
C PRO A 84 3.51 19.55 -11.24
N GLN A 85 2.27 19.69 -10.75
CA GLN A 85 1.74 20.90 -10.13
C GLN A 85 2.02 20.95 -8.62
N ASN A 86 2.46 19.84 -8.01
CA ASN A 86 2.75 19.81 -6.60
C ASN A 86 4.04 20.58 -6.31
N LYS A 87 3.88 21.76 -5.69
CA LYS A 87 4.98 22.68 -5.37
C LYS A 87 5.82 22.24 -4.17
N VAL A 88 5.52 21.10 -3.55
CA VAL A 88 6.30 20.59 -2.41
C VAL A 88 7.62 20.01 -2.92
N PRO A 89 8.78 20.63 -2.63
CA PRO A 89 10.06 20.17 -3.12
C PRO A 89 10.55 19.04 -2.20
N ARG A 90 9.91 17.88 -2.23
CA ARG A 90 10.38 16.71 -1.46
C ARG A 90 10.72 15.60 -2.42
N LYS A 91 12.03 15.44 -2.65
CA LYS A 91 12.59 14.34 -3.41
C LYS A 91 12.57 13.09 -2.54
N LYS A 92 12.20 11.96 -3.15
CA LYS A 92 12.40 10.64 -2.55
C LYS A 92 13.88 10.43 -2.19
N PRO A 93 14.21 9.95 -0.97
CA PRO A 93 15.59 9.67 -0.61
C PRO A 93 16.17 8.55 -1.48
N SER A 94 17.48 8.54 -1.61
CA SER A 94 18.26 7.47 -2.21
C SER A 94 18.78 6.50 -1.15
N ALA A 95 19.32 5.36 -1.61
CA ALA A 95 19.90 4.36 -0.72
C ALA A 95 21.07 4.91 0.12
N LYS A 96 21.75 5.96 -0.35
CA LYS A 96 22.93 6.56 0.31
C LYS A 96 22.60 7.68 1.28
N ASP A 97 21.35 8.17 1.29
CA ASP A 97 20.97 9.26 2.18
C ASP A 97 20.97 8.83 3.64
N ALA A 98 21.29 9.77 4.53
CA ALA A 98 21.37 9.51 5.96
C ALA A 98 19.99 9.13 6.54
N LEU A 99 20.00 8.30 7.59
CA LEU A 99 18.78 7.81 8.24
C LEU A 99 17.76 8.91 8.62
N PRO A 100 18.16 10.09 9.12
CA PRO A 100 17.20 11.17 9.41
C PRO A 100 16.43 11.66 8.17
N VAL A 101 17.07 11.69 6.99
CA VAL A 101 16.43 12.08 5.72
C VAL A 101 15.41 11.01 5.31
N LYS A 102 15.80 9.73 5.39
CA LYS A 102 14.87 8.60 5.17
C LYS A 102 13.69 8.65 6.15
N ALA A 103 13.96 8.96 7.41
CA ALA A 103 12.95 8.98 8.46
C ALA A 103 11.92 10.10 8.29
N ASP A 104 12.35 11.31 7.88
CA ASP A 104 11.43 12.41 7.57
C ASP A 104 10.51 12.06 6.40
N PHE A 105 11.09 11.49 5.33
CA PHE A 105 10.33 11.06 4.16
C PHE A 105 9.28 10.00 4.53
N ILE A 106 9.67 8.96 5.26
CA ILE A 106 8.80 7.85 5.68
C ILE A 106 7.65 8.36 6.56
N ARG A 107 7.90 9.25 7.53
CA ARG A 107 6.83 9.84 8.35
C ARG A 107 5.88 10.69 7.52
N THR A 108 6.42 11.49 6.61
CA THR A 108 5.61 12.31 5.70
C THR A 108 4.72 11.45 4.79
N LYS A 109 5.28 10.34 4.30
CA LYS A 109 4.61 9.38 3.42
C LYS A 109 3.48 8.62 4.12
N TYR A 110 3.75 7.99 5.26
CA TYR A 110 2.82 7.02 5.88
C TYR A 110 2.11 7.51 7.14
N GLN A 111 2.73 8.40 7.92
CA GLN A 111 2.10 8.94 9.13
C GLN A 111 1.26 10.18 8.80
N GLN A 112 1.79 11.07 7.96
CA GLN A 112 1.08 12.28 7.54
C GLN A 112 0.22 12.07 6.30
N MET A 113 0.40 10.96 5.58
CA MET A 113 -0.34 10.62 4.35
C MET A 113 -0.29 11.79 3.35
N ALA A 114 0.87 12.45 3.23
CA ALA A 114 0.98 13.73 2.54
C ALA A 114 1.10 13.60 1.01
N TYR A 115 1.45 12.42 0.52
CA TYR A 115 1.68 12.16 -0.90
C TYR A 115 0.59 11.29 -1.54
N ILE A 116 -0.46 10.93 -0.83
CA ILE A 116 -1.60 10.21 -1.45
C ILE A 116 -2.45 11.18 -2.27
N ASN A 117 -3.21 10.65 -3.22
CA ASN A 117 -4.23 11.43 -3.91
C ASN A 117 -5.40 11.72 -2.95
N ARG A 118 -5.40 12.90 -2.33
CA ARG A 118 -6.55 13.39 -1.55
C ARG A 118 -7.51 14.12 -2.48
N VAL A 119 -8.71 13.58 -2.66
CA VAL A 119 -9.79 14.32 -3.30
C VAL A 119 -10.08 15.54 -2.42
N LYS A 120 -10.02 16.75 -2.99
CA LYS A 120 -10.25 18.00 -2.24
C LYS A 120 -11.70 18.02 -1.74
N ASP A 121 -11.90 18.36 -0.47
CA ASP A 121 -13.17 18.39 0.26
C ASP A 121 -14.21 19.35 -0.35
N GLU A 122 -14.85 18.94 -1.43
CA GLU A 122 -16.07 19.56 -1.92
C GLU A 122 -17.18 18.51 -1.99
N THR A 123 -17.92 18.39 -0.88
CA THR A 123 -19.20 17.69 -0.66
C THR A 123 -19.16 16.26 -0.09
N ASN A 124 -20.04 16.03 0.90
CA ASN A 124 -20.32 14.75 1.57
C ASN A 124 -20.68 13.59 0.61
N GLY A 125 -21.01 13.87 -0.66
CA GLY A 125 -21.31 12.84 -1.67
C GLY A 125 -20.11 11.99 -2.09
N ILE A 126 -18.87 12.47 -1.88
CA ILE A 126 -17.65 11.79 -2.32
C ILE A 126 -17.26 10.63 -1.38
N PHE A 127 -17.54 10.74 -0.07
CA PHE A 127 -17.20 9.67 0.89
C PHE A 127 -18.06 8.42 0.68
N GLU A 128 -19.35 8.58 0.44
CA GLU A 128 -20.25 7.47 0.10
C GLU A 128 -19.84 6.82 -1.24
N ASP A 129 -19.41 7.63 -2.20
CA ASP A 129 -18.88 7.18 -3.49
C ASP A 129 -17.60 6.33 -3.32
N LEU A 130 -16.67 6.67 -2.42
CA LEU A 130 -15.47 5.86 -2.18
C LEU A 130 -15.79 4.44 -1.67
N HIS A 131 -16.76 4.30 -0.76
CA HIS A 131 -17.18 2.99 -0.27
C HIS A 131 -17.81 2.14 -1.38
N LEU A 132 -18.65 2.76 -2.20
CA LEU A 132 -19.30 2.10 -3.35
C LEU A 132 -18.29 1.76 -4.44
N GLN A 133 -17.30 2.63 -4.69
CA GLN A 133 -16.19 2.35 -5.61
C GLN A 133 -15.35 1.18 -5.11
N LEU A 134 -14.99 1.13 -3.82
CA LEU A 134 -14.31 -0.01 -3.21
C LEU A 134 -15.12 -1.31 -3.37
N HIS A 135 -16.43 -1.24 -3.09
CA HIS A 135 -17.36 -2.36 -3.25
C HIS A 135 -17.39 -2.89 -4.70
N SER A 136 -17.44 -1.99 -5.68
CA SER A 136 -17.45 -2.32 -7.10
C SER A 136 -16.12 -2.94 -7.56
N ILE A 137 -14.98 -2.32 -7.21
CA ILE A 137 -13.67 -2.77 -7.66
C ILE A 137 -13.26 -4.11 -7.01
N ALA A 138 -13.78 -4.45 -5.83
CA ALA A 138 -13.54 -5.73 -5.16
C ALA A 138 -13.99 -6.96 -5.98
N ARG A 139 -14.76 -6.76 -7.06
CA ARG A 139 -15.14 -7.81 -8.02
C ARG A 139 -14.00 -8.20 -8.95
N THR A 140 -13.00 -7.34 -9.13
CA THR A 140 -11.88 -7.51 -10.05
C THR A 140 -10.61 -7.90 -9.29
N ASP A 141 -9.58 -8.28 -10.03
CA ASP A 141 -8.23 -8.58 -9.53
C ASP A 141 -7.38 -7.31 -9.31
N ASN A 142 -7.94 -6.11 -9.53
CA ASN A 142 -7.17 -4.87 -9.44
C ASN A 142 -6.96 -4.42 -7.98
N VAL A 143 -6.01 -5.09 -7.34
CA VAL A 143 -5.72 -4.93 -5.92
C VAL A 143 -5.10 -3.58 -5.57
N VAL A 144 -4.34 -2.99 -6.50
CA VAL A 144 -3.72 -1.66 -6.33
C VAL A 144 -4.80 -0.57 -6.24
N THR A 145 -5.87 -0.70 -7.03
CA THR A 145 -6.99 0.25 -6.96
C THR A 145 -7.79 0.11 -5.67
N CYS A 146 -7.96 -1.11 -5.15
CA CYS A 146 -8.52 -1.31 -3.82
C CYS A 146 -7.67 -0.66 -2.73
N LEU A 147 -6.35 -0.87 -2.76
CA LEU A 147 -5.41 -0.21 -1.83
C LEU A 147 -5.51 1.30 -1.90
N ARG A 148 -5.68 1.88 -3.10
CA ARG A 148 -5.88 3.32 -3.28
C ARG A 148 -7.13 3.80 -2.53
N PHE A 149 -8.27 3.16 -2.71
CA PHE A 149 -9.51 3.57 -2.02
C PHE A 149 -9.41 3.41 -0.50
N LEU A 150 -8.79 2.32 -0.03
CA LEU A 150 -8.53 2.12 1.40
C LEU A 150 -7.61 3.23 1.95
N SER A 151 -6.56 3.61 1.22
CA SER A 151 -5.66 4.71 1.61
C SER A 151 -6.35 6.08 1.68
N GLN A 152 -7.46 6.24 0.95
CA GLN A 152 -8.31 7.44 0.94
C GLN A 152 -9.40 7.41 2.03
N GLY A 153 -9.53 6.31 2.77
CA GLY A 153 -10.47 6.16 3.88
C GLY A 153 -11.74 5.35 3.57
N ALA A 154 -11.80 4.65 2.43
CA ALA A 154 -12.91 3.73 2.18
C ALA A 154 -12.93 2.61 3.24
N ASP A 155 -14.08 2.41 3.89
CA ASP A 155 -14.29 1.31 4.83
C ASP A 155 -14.63 -0.01 4.11
N PRO A 156 -13.82 -1.08 4.22
CA PRO A 156 -14.12 -2.38 3.63
C PRO A 156 -15.30 -3.11 4.29
N ASN A 157 -15.76 -2.64 5.45
CA ASN A 157 -16.93 -3.17 6.15
C ASN A 157 -18.22 -2.40 5.84
N PHE A 158 -18.14 -1.30 5.09
CA PHE A 158 -19.32 -0.58 4.62
C PHE A 158 -20.25 -1.52 3.85
N LYS A 159 -21.54 -1.48 4.18
CA LYS A 159 -22.56 -2.29 3.51
C LYS A 159 -23.24 -1.44 2.44
N ASN A 160 -23.12 -1.87 1.19
CA ASN A 160 -23.82 -1.24 0.08
C ASN A 160 -25.35 -1.29 0.35
N PRO A 161 -26.06 -0.16 0.37
CA PRO A 161 -27.50 -0.10 0.67
C PRO A 161 -28.39 -0.93 -0.26
N GLU A 162 -27.99 -1.08 -1.54
CA GLU A 162 -28.77 -1.81 -2.55
C GLU A 162 -28.62 -3.33 -2.41
N THR A 163 -27.43 -3.79 -2.05
CA THR A 163 -27.11 -5.23 -2.03
C THR A 163 -26.99 -5.82 -0.62
N GLY A 164 -26.84 -4.99 0.41
CA GLY A 164 -26.59 -5.39 1.79
C GLY A 164 -25.21 -6.03 2.05
N THR A 165 -24.33 -6.06 1.04
CA THR A 165 -23.01 -6.71 1.09
C THR A 165 -21.88 -5.70 1.23
N SER A 166 -20.75 -6.11 1.82
CA SER A 166 -19.51 -5.30 1.85
C SER A 166 -18.52 -5.72 0.76
N SER A 167 -17.46 -4.94 0.56
CA SER A 167 -16.42 -5.25 -0.44
C SER A 167 -15.78 -6.61 -0.20
N VAL A 168 -15.57 -7.00 1.06
CA VAL A 168 -15.02 -8.32 1.43
C VAL A 168 -15.96 -9.46 1.03
N HIS A 169 -17.28 -9.29 1.22
CA HIS A 169 -18.28 -10.28 0.78
C HIS A 169 -18.24 -10.45 -0.75
N VAL A 170 -18.15 -9.33 -1.47
CA VAL A 170 -18.06 -9.32 -2.93
C VAL A 170 -16.80 -10.03 -3.41
N ALA A 171 -15.63 -9.69 -2.85
CA ALA A 171 -14.36 -10.33 -3.19
C ALA A 171 -14.42 -11.85 -2.96
N ALA A 172 -14.93 -12.29 -1.81
CA ALA A 172 -15.09 -13.70 -1.49
C ALA A 172 -16.02 -14.41 -2.49
N SER A 173 -17.17 -13.81 -2.83
CA SER A 173 -18.12 -14.39 -3.79
C SER A 173 -17.56 -14.53 -5.20
N ARG A 174 -16.52 -13.76 -5.54
CA ARG A 174 -15.85 -13.76 -6.85
C ARG A 174 -14.53 -14.51 -6.87
N GLY A 175 -14.13 -15.12 -5.75
CA GLY A 175 -12.85 -15.81 -5.64
C GLY A 175 -11.63 -14.89 -5.69
N GLN A 176 -11.81 -13.59 -5.41
CA GLN A 176 -10.75 -12.59 -5.44
C GLN A 176 -9.93 -12.65 -4.14
N GLN A 177 -9.09 -13.68 -4.01
CA GLN A 177 -8.42 -14.00 -2.76
C GLN A 177 -7.50 -12.87 -2.26
N ASN A 178 -6.78 -12.19 -3.16
CA ASN A 178 -5.87 -11.10 -2.79
C ASN A 178 -6.63 -9.87 -2.29
N GLN A 179 -7.82 -9.61 -2.81
CA GLN A 179 -8.68 -8.49 -2.37
C GLN A 179 -9.16 -8.68 -0.91
N ILE A 180 -9.32 -9.92 -0.45
CA ILE A 180 -9.73 -10.23 0.92
C ILE A 180 -8.59 -9.95 1.92
N GLU A 181 -7.35 -10.08 1.46
CA GLU A 181 -6.14 -9.89 2.27
C GLU A 181 -5.74 -8.41 2.40
N VAL A 182 -6.23 -7.53 1.51
CA VAL A 182 -5.95 -6.08 1.59
C VAL A 182 -6.80 -5.45 2.68
N LYS A 183 -6.13 -4.89 3.70
CA LYS A 183 -6.77 -4.30 4.89
C LYS A 183 -5.97 -3.11 5.39
#